data_AF-A0A4R3VDK5-F1
#
_entry.id   AF-A0A4R3VDK5-F1
#
_cell.length_a   1.000
_cell.length_b   1.000
_cell.length_c   1.000
_cell.angle_alpha   90.00
_cell.angle_beta   90.00
_cell.angle_gamma   90.00
#
_symmetry.space_group_name_H-M   'P 1'
#
loop_
_entity.id
_entity.type
_entity.pdbx_description
1 polymer ?
#
loop_
_entity_poly.entity_id
_entity_poly.type
_entity_poly.pdbx_seq_one_letter_code
_entity_poly.pdbx_strand_id
1 'polypeptide(L)'
;MRAWIWAGCAALAMAMGVQAAPPTVAPASSAPQGFKLFRPATPASAARGTAPAKPTPAAPPPVAPAPASVDTEPAIRGYAVPIGGALKADNDEVWQRIVHLAGGKGARFVVFGTASEDPEASAKQAVDLLQRRGAIAEALPVAPKFLWVDLNKVVRDPALTAKVKAAKGVFFTGGAQERIVDVLQPGGQSTPMLEAIWDVYRKGGVVAGTSAGAAIMSAVMVRDGPSIIDILKGRFNDGKQVDRGLGFVGPNLFIDQHFLKRGRFGRMIPLMMAKGYKIGLGVDENTAAIIRGDEIEIIGDRGALVVDLTEARTDPSLGAFNVQGARLSYLEHGDRYHVRARATTPSAPKLRGELHDAESPSFKPYYTDDVFHLDMLGDSTISNAMSRLIDSSRKEVKGLAFDVLPRANDPLAELGFLFRLYKSSDSLGWSTEEFGGEQFTVANLYLDISPVRLPMPLYGSWAAPRQPAASASEPAASAGGTGASAPP
;
A
#
# COMPACT_ATOMS: atom_id res chain seq x y z
N MET A 1 -7.35 47.33 -4.56
CA MET A 1 -8.81 47.58 -4.59
C MET A 1 -9.47 46.31 -5.13
N ARG A 2 -9.85 45.36 -4.27
CA ARG A 2 -11.19 45.12 -3.70
C ARG A 2 -12.26 44.68 -4.73
N ALA A 3 -12.65 43.39 -4.60
CA ALA A 3 -13.98 42.74 -4.78
C ALA A 3 -14.69 42.90 -6.15
N TRP A 4 -15.35 41.89 -6.74
CA TRP A 4 -16.64 41.28 -6.36
C TRP A 4 -16.77 39.90 -7.05
N ILE A 5 -16.98 38.78 -6.34
CA ILE A 5 -18.24 38.09 -5.94
C ILE A 5 -18.73 36.98 -6.91
N TRP A 6 -18.89 35.80 -6.32
CA TRP A 6 -19.58 34.58 -6.77
C TRP A 6 -21.06 34.77 -7.11
N ALA A 7 -21.57 34.01 -8.10
CA ALA A 7 -22.81 33.20 -8.02
C ALA A 7 -23.23 32.67 -9.41
N GLY A 8 -23.65 31.40 -9.50
CA GLY A 8 -24.26 30.87 -10.72
C GLY A 8 -24.47 29.36 -10.76
N CYS A 9 -25.10 28.77 -9.73
CA CYS A 9 -25.75 27.46 -9.84
C CYS A 9 -27.27 27.65 -9.99
N ALA A 10 -27.87 26.73 -10.77
CA ALA A 10 -29.29 26.47 -10.99
C ALA A 10 -30.01 27.27 -12.09
N ALA A 11 -30.18 26.64 -13.26
CA ALA A 11 -31.50 26.44 -13.89
C ALA A 11 -31.34 25.80 -15.29
N LEU A 12 -31.63 24.50 -15.42
CA LEU A 12 -32.39 23.99 -16.57
C LEU A 12 -32.93 22.60 -16.24
N ALA A 13 -34.22 22.54 -15.94
CA ALA A 13 -35.04 21.35 -15.93
C ALA A 13 -36.22 21.59 -16.88
N MET A 14 -36.80 20.49 -17.38
CA MET A 14 -37.81 20.33 -18.45
C MET A 14 -37.19 20.02 -19.82
N ALA A 15 -37.56 18.95 -20.52
CA ALA A 15 -38.60 17.95 -20.32
C ALA A 15 -38.27 16.72 -21.18
N MET A 16 -38.59 15.50 -20.72
CA MET A 16 -39.15 14.41 -21.54
C MET A 16 -39.66 13.33 -20.58
N GLY A 17 -40.98 13.15 -20.55
CA GLY A 17 -41.63 12.10 -19.77
C GLY A 17 -41.58 10.77 -20.51
N VAL A 18 -41.29 9.69 -19.77
CA VAL A 18 -41.66 8.33 -20.14
C VAL A 18 -42.14 7.62 -18.87
N GLN A 19 -43.28 6.96 -19.04
CA GLN A 19 -44.15 6.36 -18.03
C GLN A 19 -43.60 5.01 -17.55
N ALA A 20 -43.57 4.79 -16.24
CA ALA A 20 -43.09 3.55 -15.61
C ALA A 20 -44.20 2.49 -15.51
N ALA A 21 -43.88 1.25 -15.90
CA ALA A 21 -44.69 0.05 -15.68
C ALA A 21 -44.24 -0.70 -14.40
N PRO A 22 -45.12 -1.44 -13.71
CA PRO A 22 -44.82 -2.05 -12.41
C PRO A 22 -44.05 -3.37 -12.54
N PRO A 23 -43.19 -3.74 -11.56
CA PRO A 23 -42.50 -5.02 -11.58
C PRO A 23 -43.33 -6.15 -10.96
N THR A 24 -43.39 -7.28 -11.66
CA THR A 24 -43.96 -8.55 -11.24
C THR A 24 -42.90 -9.49 -10.66
N VAL A 25 -43.24 -10.06 -9.50
CA VAL A 25 -43.00 -11.42 -8.97
C VAL A 25 -41.58 -12.03 -9.00
N ALA A 26 -41.08 -12.31 -7.79
CA ALA A 26 -39.87 -13.07 -7.46
C ALA A 26 -40.00 -14.58 -7.71
N PRO A 27 -38.86 -15.31 -7.75
CA PRO A 27 -38.83 -16.66 -7.22
C PRO A 27 -37.71 -16.90 -6.17
N ALA A 28 -38.14 -17.54 -5.10
CA ALA A 28 -37.51 -18.57 -4.27
C ALA A 28 -36.06 -18.43 -3.78
N SER A 29 -35.96 -18.33 -2.46
CA SER A 29 -34.78 -18.50 -1.61
C SER A 29 -34.13 -19.89 -1.75
N SER A 30 -32.80 -19.91 -1.83
CA SER A 30 -31.99 -21.08 -1.43
C SER A 30 -31.05 -20.65 -0.29
N ALA A 31 -31.06 -21.43 0.78
CA ALA A 31 -30.36 -21.16 2.04
C ALA A 31 -28.83 -21.30 1.89
N PRO A 32 -28.01 -20.53 2.65
CA PRO A 32 -26.57 -20.70 2.65
C PRO A 32 -26.17 -21.94 3.49
N GLN A 33 -25.41 -22.85 2.87
CA GLN A 33 -24.81 -23.99 3.56
C GLN A 33 -23.66 -23.52 4.46
N GLY A 34 -23.69 -23.96 5.71
CA GLY A 34 -22.80 -23.55 6.79
C GLY A 34 -21.35 -24.00 6.62
N PHE A 35 -20.45 -23.14 7.10
CA PHE A 35 -19.04 -23.41 7.33
C PHE A 35 -18.87 -24.51 8.39
N LYS A 36 -18.20 -25.61 8.04
CA LYS A 36 -17.71 -26.60 9.00
C LYS A 36 -16.29 -26.24 9.44
N LEU A 37 -16.15 -25.85 10.72
CA LEU A 37 -14.86 -25.71 11.39
C LEU A 37 -14.17 -27.07 11.51
N PHE A 38 -12.92 -27.15 11.06
CA PHE A 38 -12.01 -28.25 11.39
C PHE A 38 -11.53 -28.10 12.83
N ARG A 39 -11.80 -29.11 13.68
CA ARG A 39 -11.19 -29.27 15.01
C ARG A 39 -9.88 -30.06 14.87
N PRO A 40 -8.78 -29.67 15.54
CA PRO A 40 -7.59 -30.50 15.61
C PRO A 40 -7.77 -31.61 16.65
N ALA A 41 -7.29 -32.81 16.31
CA ALA A 41 -7.27 -33.97 17.20
C ALA A 41 -6.11 -33.87 18.22
N THR A 42 -6.42 -34.15 19.48
CA THR A 42 -5.47 -34.37 20.58
C THR A 42 -4.82 -35.75 20.47
N PRO A 43 -3.51 -35.91 20.74
CA PRO A 43 -2.92 -37.24 20.89
C PRO A 43 -3.14 -37.77 22.33
N ALA A 44 -3.47 -39.06 22.40
CA ALA A 44 -3.68 -39.80 23.63
C ALA A 44 -2.34 -40.16 24.32
N SER A 45 -2.38 -40.10 25.65
CA SER A 45 -1.36 -40.53 26.60
C SER A 45 -1.29 -42.06 26.70
N ALA A 46 -0.09 -42.63 26.74
CA ALA A 46 0.15 -44.00 27.17
C ALA A 46 1.36 -44.09 28.11
N ALA A 47 1.25 -45.01 29.06
CA ALA A 47 1.87 -45.00 30.37
C ALA A 47 3.29 -45.59 30.45
N ARG A 48 3.88 -45.36 31.62
CA ARG A 48 5.23 -45.72 32.10
C ARG A 48 5.49 -47.23 32.10
N GLY A 49 6.69 -47.59 31.65
CA GLY A 49 7.35 -48.87 31.85
C GLY A 49 8.84 -48.65 32.17
N THR A 50 9.39 -49.50 33.02
CA THR A 50 10.60 -49.37 33.84
C THR A 50 11.94 -49.35 33.10
N ALA A 51 12.90 -48.61 33.66
CA ALA A 51 14.29 -48.48 33.19
C ALA A 51 15.20 -49.64 33.61
N PRO A 52 16.17 -50.00 32.75
CA PRO A 52 17.50 -50.44 33.18
C PRO A 52 18.62 -49.52 32.66
N ALA A 53 19.80 -49.69 33.25
CA ALA A 53 20.94 -48.75 33.27
C ALA A 53 21.52 -48.35 31.90
N LYS A 54 22.05 -47.11 31.86
CA LYS A 54 22.75 -46.45 30.75
C LYS A 54 24.02 -47.20 30.30
N PRO A 55 24.16 -47.46 28.99
CA PRO A 55 25.44 -47.46 28.31
C PRO A 55 25.62 -46.15 27.53
N THR A 56 26.82 -45.57 27.61
CA THR A 56 27.26 -44.38 26.89
C THR A 56 27.09 -44.56 25.37
N PRO A 57 26.37 -43.69 24.63
CA PRO A 57 26.31 -43.79 23.18
C PRO A 57 27.52 -43.11 22.52
N ALA A 58 28.19 -43.87 21.66
CA ALA A 58 29.16 -43.38 20.70
C ALA A 58 28.48 -42.44 19.67
N ALA A 59 29.26 -41.50 19.13
CA ALA A 59 28.81 -40.52 18.15
C ALA A 59 28.24 -41.18 16.87
N PRO A 60 27.14 -40.66 16.29
CA PRO A 60 26.63 -41.14 15.02
C PRO A 60 27.54 -40.71 13.86
N PRO A 61 27.67 -41.49 12.78
CA PRO A 61 28.40 -41.08 11.60
C PRO A 61 27.68 -39.93 10.88
N PRO A 62 28.40 -39.07 10.15
CA PRO A 62 27.80 -37.92 9.48
C PRO A 62 26.83 -38.40 8.39
N VAL A 63 25.55 -38.05 8.55
CA VAL A 63 24.55 -38.18 7.49
C VAL A 63 24.85 -37.10 6.46
N ALA A 64 25.29 -37.52 5.26
CA ALA A 64 25.44 -36.62 4.14
C ALA A 64 24.09 -35.97 3.83
N PRO A 65 24.02 -34.63 3.67
CA PRO A 65 22.77 -33.98 3.31
C PRO A 65 22.35 -34.46 1.92
N ALA A 66 21.12 -34.96 1.81
CA ALA A 66 20.47 -35.17 0.53
C ALA A 66 20.49 -33.84 -0.25
N PRO A 67 20.79 -33.85 -1.56
CA PRO A 67 20.79 -32.63 -2.34
C PRO A 67 19.37 -32.06 -2.32
N ALA A 68 19.21 -30.88 -1.72
CA ALA A 68 18.03 -30.07 -1.90
C ALA A 68 17.91 -29.82 -3.40
N SER A 69 16.85 -30.35 -4.02
CA SER A 69 16.44 -29.93 -5.35
C SER A 69 16.05 -28.46 -5.24
N VAL A 70 17.00 -27.58 -5.53
CA VAL A 70 16.72 -26.19 -5.80
C VAL A 70 15.94 -26.21 -7.12
N ASP A 71 14.64 -26.00 -7.04
CA ASP A 71 13.83 -25.63 -8.20
C ASP A 71 14.34 -24.28 -8.68
N THR A 72 15.44 -24.31 -9.44
CA THR A 72 16.07 -23.12 -10.00
C THR A 72 15.23 -22.69 -11.19
N GLU A 73 14.15 -21.96 -10.91
CA GLU A 73 13.58 -21.07 -11.92
C GLU A 73 14.73 -20.23 -12.47
N PRO A 74 14.90 -20.15 -13.82
CA PRO A 74 16.02 -19.43 -14.40
C PRO A 74 15.99 -17.98 -13.90
N ALA A 75 17.12 -17.52 -13.34
CA ALA A 75 17.22 -16.21 -12.73
C ALA A 75 16.77 -15.12 -13.71
N ILE A 76 15.65 -14.46 -13.39
CA ILE A 76 15.12 -13.33 -14.15
C ILE A 76 16.17 -12.22 -14.13
N ARG A 77 16.60 -11.77 -15.32
CA ARG A 77 17.68 -10.79 -15.46
C ARG A 77 17.19 -9.36 -15.66
N GLY A 78 15.90 -9.17 -15.96
CA GLY A 78 15.31 -7.88 -16.32
C GLY A 78 15.04 -6.97 -15.13
N TYR A 79 14.55 -5.77 -15.47
CA TYR A 79 14.15 -4.75 -14.51
C TYR A 79 12.63 -4.54 -14.57
N ALA A 80 11.97 -4.65 -13.43
CA ALA A 80 10.60 -4.18 -13.26
C ALA A 80 10.66 -2.77 -12.66
N VAL A 81 9.96 -1.81 -13.26
CA VAL A 81 10.00 -0.41 -12.84
C VAL A 81 8.59 0.11 -12.61
N PRO A 82 7.95 -0.20 -11.46
CA PRO A 82 6.72 0.46 -11.03
C PRO A 82 6.98 1.94 -10.72
N ILE A 83 6.18 2.80 -11.33
CA ILE A 83 6.19 4.25 -11.14
C ILE A 83 4.86 4.64 -10.50
N GLY A 84 4.90 5.36 -9.38
CA GLY A 84 3.72 5.61 -8.54
C GLY A 84 2.63 6.49 -9.16
N GLY A 85 2.75 6.89 -10.42
CA GLY A 85 1.76 7.71 -11.13
C GLY A 85 2.15 9.19 -11.16
N ALA A 86 1.37 9.98 -11.92
CA ALA A 86 1.63 11.40 -12.13
C ALA A 86 3.11 11.72 -12.45
N LEU A 87 3.76 10.85 -13.23
CA LEU A 87 5.16 11.04 -13.64
C LEU A 87 5.26 12.28 -14.52
N LYS A 88 6.03 13.27 -14.08
CA LYS A 88 6.17 14.53 -14.80
C LYS A 88 7.06 14.36 -16.03
N ALA A 89 6.85 15.21 -17.03
CA ALA A 89 7.59 15.20 -18.29
C ALA A 89 9.06 15.65 -18.14
N ASP A 90 9.34 16.45 -17.11
CA ASP A 90 10.63 17.01 -16.73
C ASP A 90 11.38 16.17 -15.68
N ASN A 91 10.81 15.04 -15.24
CA ASN A 91 11.51 14.09 -14.37
C ASN A 91 12.53 13.28 -15.18
N ASP A 92 13.61 13.93 -15.56
CA ASP A 92 14.67 13.35 -16.38
C ASP A 92 15.36 12.18 -15.69
N GLU A 93 15.47 12.18 -14.36
CA GLU A 93 16.04 11.09 -13.60
C GLU A 93 15.34 9.76 -13.93
N VAL A 94 14.01 9.71 -13.78
CA VAL A 94 13.23 8.49 -14.05
C VAL A 94 13.25 8.11 -15.52
N TRP A 95 12.97 9.06 -16.42
CA TRP A 95 12.90 8.77 -17.86
C TRP A 95 14.25 8.30 -18.42
N GLN A 96 15.35 8.97 -18.07
CA GLN A 96 16.69 8.59 -18.54
C GLN A 96 17.12 7.27 -17.93
N ARG A 97 16.81 7.00 -16.66
CA ARG A 97 17.18 5.75 -16.01
C ARG A 97 16.51 4.55 -16.67
N ILE A 98 15.23 4.65 -17.01
CA ILE A 98 14.51 3.60 -17.75
C ILE A 98 15.19 3.32 -19.11
N VAL A 99 15.55 4.35 -19.86
CA VAL A 99 16.24 4.20 -21.16
C VAL A 99 17.63 3.59 -20.97
N HIS A 100 18.39 4.03 -19.97
CA HIS A 100 19.72 3.49 -19.65
C HIS A 100 19.65 2.00 -19.33
N LEU A 101 18.70 1.59 -18.48
CA LEU A 101 18.51 0.18 -18.10
C LEU A 101 18.16 -0.71 -19.32
N ALA A 102 17.51 -0.15 -20.34
CA ALA A 102 17.21 -0.84 -21.60
C ALA A 102 18.37 -0.83 -22.61
N GLY A 103 19.56 -0.32 -22.25
CA GLY A 103 20.74 -0.27 -23.11
C GLY A 103 21.10 1.12 -23.65
N GLY A 104 20.42 2.18 -23.19
CA GLY A 104 20.76 3.56 -23.52
C GLY A 104 20.26 4.03 -24.88
N LYS A 105 21.00 4.93 -25.52
CA LYS A 105 20.63 5.53 -26.81
C LYS A 105 20.45 4.46 -27.89
N GLY A 106 19.35 4.53 -28.63
CA GLY A 106 18.96 3.54 -29.63
C GLY A 106 18.20 2.32 -29.07
N ALA A 107 18.03 2.22 -27.75
CA ALA A 107 17.23 1.16 -27.15
C ALA A 107 15.81 1.18 -27.71
N ARG A 108 15.34 0.02 -28.16
CA ARG A 108 13.99 -0.13 -28.74
C ARG A 108 12.96 -0.28 -27.62
N PHE A 109 11.93 0.56 -27.64
CA PHE A 109 10.81 0.52 -26.71
C PHE A 109 9.51 0.24 -27.43
N VAL A 110 8.67 -0.57 -26.80
CA VAL A 110 7.25 -0.68 -27.14
C VAL A 110 6.42 -0.04 -26.04
N VAL A 111 5.47 0.82 -26.43
CA VAL A 111 4.57 1.53 -25.52
C VAL A 111 3.15 1.00 -25.65
N PHE A 112 2.51 0.76 -24.51
CA PHE A 112 1.13 0.32 -24.39
C PHE A 112 0.28 1.40 -23.71
N GLY A 113 -0.62 2.01 -24.49
CA GLY A 113 -1.66 2.93 -24.00
C GLY A 113 -2.87 2.23 -23.37
N THR A 114 -2.80 0.91 -23.13
CA THR A 114 -3.93 0.00 -22.89
C THR A 114 -4.85 0.42 -21.76
N ALA A 115 -4.31 1.01 -20.69
CA ALA A 115 -5.08 1.44 -19.53
C ALA A 115 -5.88 2.73 -19.78
N SER A 116 -5.41 3.60 -20.68
CA SER A 116 -5.87 4.98 -20.81
C SER A 116 -7.30 5.06 -21.36
N GLU A 117 -8.01 6.13 -21.00
CA GLU A 117 -9.25 6.54 -21.70
C GLU A 117 -8.95 7.02 -23.13
N ASP A 118 -7.78 7.64 -23.32
CA ASP A 118 -7.24 8.06 -24.61
C ASP A 118 -5.88 7.35 -24.81
N PRO A 119 -5.88 6.13 -25.37
CA PRO A 119 -4.65 5.37 -25.57
C PRO A 119 -3.69 6.02 -26.57
N GLU A 120 -4.22 6.74 -27.57
CA GLU A 120 -3.39 7.37 -28.61
C GLU A 120 -2.58 8.53 -28.02
N ALA A 121 -3.24 9.48 -27.34
CA ALA A 121 -2.55 10.61 -26.74
C ALA A 121 -1.58 10.16 -25.65
N SER A 122 -2.00 9.23 -24.78
CA SER A 122 -1.16 8.76 -23.67
C SER A 122 0.06 7.99 -24.17
N ALA A 123 -0.10 7.09 -25.13
CA ALA A 123 1.03 6.36 -25.70
C ALA A 123 1.96 7.27 -26.49
N LYS A 124 1.40 8.23 -27.27
CA LYS A 124 2.18 9.23 -27.98
C LYS A 124 3.05 10.05 -27.03
N GLN A 125 2.48 10.53 -25.92
CA GLN A 125 3.24 11.28 -24.92
C GLN A 125 4.41 10.47 -24.36
N ALA A 126 4.18 9.20 -23.99
CA ALA A 126 5.25 8.34 -23.50
C ALA A 126 6.32 8.04 -24.57
N VAL A 127 5.92 7.80 -25.82
CA VAL A 127 6.84 7.66 -26.96
C VAL A 127 7.72 8.91 -27.11
N ASP A 128 7.12 10.09 -27.16
CA ASP A 128 7.84 11.36 -27.32
C ASP A 128 8.83 11.57 -26.15
N LEU A 129 8.43 11.25 -24.92
CA LEU A 129 9.29 11.38 -23.74
C LEU A 129 10.48 10.42 -23.77
N LEU A 130 10.28 9.16 -24.16
CA LEU A 130 11.35 8.17 -24.34
C LEU A 130 12.30 8.57 -25.47
N GLN A 131 11.76 9.04 -26.60
CA GLN A 131 12.55 9.47 -27.77
C GLN A 131 13.41 10.70 -27.46
N ARG A 132 12.89 11.67 -26.68
CA ARG A 132 13.69 12.81 -26.19
C ARG A 132 14.93 12.38 -25.40
N ARG A 133 14.93 11.19 -24.81
CA ARG A 133 16.05 10.62 -24.03
C ARG A 133 16.85 9.60 -24.85
N GLY A 134 16.63 9.54 -26.16
CA GLY A 134 17.43 8.79 -27.12
C GLY A 134 16.96 7.37 -27.41
N ALA A 135 15.80 6.93 -26.91
CA ALA A 135 15.22 5.64 -27.27
C ALA A 135 14.59 5.67 -28.67
N ILE A 136 14.41 4.49 -29.28
CA ILE A 136 13.56 4.28 -30.45
C ILE A 136 12.26 3.66 -29.95
N ALA A 137 11.23 4.47 -29.74
CA ALA A 137 9.95 4.02 -29.18
C ALA A 137 8.85 4.00 -30.25
N GLU A 138 7.99 2.97 -30.20
CA GLU A 138 6.74 2.88 -30.96
C GLU A 138 5.58 2.43 -30.07
N ALA A 139 4.37 2.91 -30.35
CA ALA A 139 3.16 2.48 -29.65
C ALA A 139 2.46 1.35 -30.43
N LEU A 140 1.93 0.34 -29.72
CA LEU A 140 1.12 -0.71 -30.34
C LEU A 140 -0.38 -0.45 -30.13
N PRO A 141 -1.24 -0.82 -31.11
CA PRO A 141 -2.68 -0.59 -31.04
C PRO A 141 -3.39 -1.63 -30.17
N VAL A 142 -2.93 -1.83 -28.94
CA VAL A 142 -3.46 -2.83 -28.00
C VAL A 142 -4.18 -2.10 -26.87
N ALA A 143 -5.42 -1.65 -27.12
CA ALA A 143 -6.22 -0.97 -26.10
C ALA A 143 -7.72 -1.12 -26.37
N PRO A 144 -8.55 -1.36 -25.33
CA PRO A 144 -9.99 -1.56 -25.53
C PRO A 144 -10.73 -0.31 -26.01
N LYS A 145 -10.13 0.88 -25.87
CA LYS A 145 -10.67 2.14 -26.38
C LYS A 145 -10.41 2.34 -27.88
N PHE A 146 -9.56 1.53 -28.51
CA PHE A 146 -9.48 1.46 -29.96
C PHE A 146 -10.62 0.60 -30.51
N LEU A 147 -11.78 1.21 -30.72
CA LEU A 147 -13.01 0.52 -31.14
C LEU A 147 -12.91 -0.16 -32.53
N TRP A 148 -11.88 0.21 -33.31
CA TRP A 148 -11.58 -0.37 -34.62
C TRP A 148 -10.64 -1.59 -34.54
N VAL A 149 -10.12 -1.94 -33.35
CA VAL A 149 -9.21 -3.07 -33.13
C VAL A 149 -9.95 -4.28 -32.59
N ASP A 150 -9.77 -5.43 -33.23
CA ASP A 150 -10.11 -6.72 -32.63
C ASP A 150 -9.01 -7.13 -31.64
N LEU A 151 -9.29 -6.93 -30.34
CA LEU A 151 -8.33 -7.20 -29.28
C LEU A 151 -7.87 -8.66 -29.24
N ASN A 152 -8.74 -9.60 -29.60
CA ASN A 152 -8.37 -11.01 -29.61
C ASN A 152 -7.38 -11.33 -30.73
N LYS A 153 -7.47 -10.64 -31.87
CA LYS A 153 -6.51 -10.79 -32.96
C LYS A 153 -5.20 -10.04 -32.67
N VAL A 154 -5.28 -8.79 -32.21
CA VAL A 154 -4.07 -7.94 -32.05
C VAL A 154 -3.08 -8.51 -31.03
N VAL A 155 -3.56 -9.09 -29.93
CA VAL A 155 -2.70 -9.72 -28.90
C VAL A 155 -2.12 -11.08 -29.33
N ARG A 156 -2.55 -11.59 -30.50
CA ARG A 156 -2.10 -12.85 -31.10
C ARG A 156 -1.39 -12.63 -32.44
N ASP A 157 -1.23 -11.37 -32.86
CA ASP A 157 -0.59 -11.01 -34.13
C ASP A 157 0.92 -11.33 -34.10
N PRO A 158 1.43 -12.20 -35.00
CA PRO A 158 2.84 -12.56 -35.03
C PRO A 158 3.78 -11.39 -35.32
N ALA A 159 3.37 -10.42 -36.14
CA ALA A 159 4.19 -9.27 -36.48
C ALA A 159 4.30 -8.31 -35.28
N LEU A 160 3.20 -8.06 -34.57
CA LEU A 160 3.21 -7.20 -33.38
C LEU A 160 3.98 -7.84 -32.22
N THR A 161 3.80 -9.14 -31.99
CA THR A 161 4.56 -9.86 -30.96
C THR A 161 6.06 -9.92 -31.29
N ALA A 162 6.44 -10.04 -32.56
CA ALA A 162 7.84 -9.95 -32.99
C ALA A 162 8.47 -8.59 -32.70
N LYS A 163 7.72 -7.48 -32.87
CA LYS A 163 8.17 -6.13 -32.47
C LYS A 163 8.48 -6.06 -30.99
N VAL A 164 7.60 -6.59 -30.14
CA VAL A 164 7.83 -6.66 -28.69
C VAL A 164 9.06 -7.48 -28.37
N LYS A 165 9.21 -8.68 -28.94
CA LYS A 165 10.38 -9.55 -28.71
C LYS A 165 11.71 -8.92 -29.13
N ALA A 166 11.69 -8.00 -30.09
CA ALA A 166 12.87 -7.26 -30.55
C ALA A 166 13.17 -6.01 -29.68
N ALA A 167 12.25 -5.62 -28.80
CA ALA A 167 12.45 -4.49 -27.89
C ALA A 167 13.43 -4.82 -26.75
N LYS A 168 13.96 -3.77 -26.14
CA LYS A 168 14.71 -3.82 -24.88
C LYS A 168 13.96 -3.19 -23.72
N GLY A 169 12.89 -2.47 -24.01
CA GLY A 169 11.99 -1.91 -23.02
C GLY A 169 10.53 -2.01 -23.43
N VAL A 170 9.66 -2.20 -22.44
CA VAL A 170 8.21 -2.09 -22.56
C VAL A 170 7.74 -1.04 -21.56
N PHE A 171 6.87 -0.13 -21.99
CA PHE A 171 6.31 0.91 -21.12
C PHE A 171 4.78 0.87 -21.14
N PHE A 172 4.17 0.78 -19.96
CA PHE A 172 2.72 0.87 -19.76
C PHE A 172 2.32 2.24 -19.22
N THR A 173 1.39 2.91 -19.90
CA THR A 173 0.84 4.18 -19.42
C THR A 173 -0.18 3.97 -18.29
N GLY A 174 -0.58 5.08 -17.65
CA GLY A 174 -1.62 5.07 -16.62
C GLY A 174 -3.05 4.94 -17.18
N GLY A 175 -4.02 4.79 -16.29
CA GLY A 175 -5.44 4.63 -16.59
C GLY A 175 -6.06 3.59 -15.67
N ALA A 176 -6.86 2.67 -16.22
CA ALA A 176 -7.48 1.56 -15.50
C ALA A 176 -6.66 0.27 -15.66
N GLN A 177 -6.07 -0.23 -14.57
CA GLN A 177 -5.20 -1.41 -14.57
C GLN A 177 -5.91 -2.70 -15.00
N GLU A 178 -7.21 -2.83 -14.72
CA GLU A 178 -7.99 -3.97 -15.17
C GLU A 178 -8.02 -4.10 -16.69
N ARG A 179 -7.96 -2.99 -17.44
CA ARG A 179 -7.89 -3.04 -18.90
C ARG A 179 -6.62 -3.70 -19.40
N ILE A 180 -5.49 -3.48 -18.70
CA ILE A 180 -4.22 -4.12 -19.07
C ILE A 180 -4.35 -5.62 -18.89
N VAL A 181 -4.80 -6.07 -17.71
CA VAL A 181 -4.90 -7.49 -17.37
C VAL A 181 -5.95 -8.19 -18.21
N ASP A 182 -7.14 -7.60 -18.37
CA ASP A 182 -8.23 -8.22 -19.13
C ASP A 182 -7.88 -8.38 -20.63
N VAL A 183 -7.03 -7.50 -21.18
CA VAL A 183 -6.56 -7.59 -22.58
C VAL A 183 -5.39 -8.55 -22.73
N LEU A 184 -4.39 -8.50 -21.85
CA LEU A 184 -3.17 -9.30 -21.97
C LEU A 184 -3.31 -10.72 -21.40
N GLN A 185 -4.25 -10.91 -20.47
CA GLN A 185 -4.50 -12.16 -19.76
C GLN A 185 -6.01 -12.45 -19.61
N PRO A 186 -6.80 -12.48 -20.71
CA PRO A 186 -8.25 -12.67 -20.65
C PRO A 186 -8.61 -13.99 -19.96
N GLY A 187 -9.52 -13.93 -18.98
CA GLY A 187 -9.93 -15.11 -18.20
C GLY A 187 -8.79 -15.75 -17.41
N GLY A 188 -7.67 -15.04 -17.21
CA GLY A 188 -6.50 -15.59 -16.54
C GLY A 188 -5.51 -16.32 -17.42
N GLN A 189 -5.73 -16.39 -18.73
CA GLN A 189 -4.86 -17.08 -19.68
C GLN A 189 -3.93 -16.09 -20.39
N SER A 190 -2.62 -16.33 -20.36
CA SER A 190 -1.64 -15.49 -21.05
C SER A 190 -1.90 -15.44 -22.55
N THR A 191 -1.83 -14.24 -23.12
CA THR A 191 -1.79 -14.05 -24.58
C THR A 191 -0.36 -14.19 -25.12
N PRO A 192 -0.18 -14.46 -26.42
CA PRO A 192 1.13 -14.38 -27.07
C PRO A 192 1.82 -13.01 -26.90
N MET A 193 1.03 -11.93 -26.84
CA MET A 193 1.53 -10.59 -26.50
C MET A 193 2.12 -10.53 -25.09
N LEU A 194 1.42 -11.05 -24.09
CA LEU A 194 1.93 -11.09 -22.72
C LEU A 194 3.21 -11.93 -22.63
N GLU A 195 3.25 -13.09 -23.29
CA GLU A 195 4.47 -13.92 -23.33
C GLU A 195 5.63 -13.22 -24.03
N ALA A 196 5.38 -12.43 -25.08
CA ALA A 196 6.41 -11.60 -25.72
C ALA A 196 6.97 -10.53 -24.76
N ILE A 197 6.13 -9.92 -23.92
CA ILE A 197 6.56 -8.95 -22.90
C ILE A 197 7.40 -9.64 -21.82
N TRP A 198 6.96 -10.82 -21.36
CA TRP A 198 7.73 -11.66 -20.45
C TRP A 198 9.07 -12.09 -21.03
N ASP A 199 9.15 -12.39 -22.33
CA ASP A 199 10.41 -12.70 -23.01
C ASP A 199 11.40 -11.53 -22.94
N VAL A 200 10.93 -10.28 -23.12
CA VAL A 200 11.77 -9.08 -22.96
C VAL A 200 12.33 -9.01 -21.54
N TYR A 201 11.46 -9.19 -20.54
CA TYR A 201 11.86 -9.13 -19.14
C TYR A 201 12.87 -10.23 -18.77
N ARG A 202 12.57 -11.50 -19.11
CA ARG A 202 13.45 -12.65 -18.83
C ARG A 202 14.83 -12.51 -19.49
N LYS A 203 14.91 -11.87 -20.66
CA LYS A 203 16.16 -11.61 -21.41
C LYS A 203 16.99 -10.43 -20.88
N GLY A 204 16.58 -9.77 -19.80
CA GLY A 204 17.30 -8.63 -19.23
C GLY A 204 16.81 -7.27 -19.68
N GLY A 205 15.66 -7.19 -20.35
CA GLY A 205 15.02 -5.93 -20.72
C GLY A 205 14.28 -5.29 -19.55
N VAL A 206 13.67 -4.13 -19.83
CA VAL A 206 12.92 -3.33 -18.86
C VAL A 206 11.42 -3.47 -19.11
N VAL A 207 10.65 -3.70 -18.05
CA VAL A 207 9.20 -3.52 -18.05
C VAL A 207 8.89 -2.42 -17.05
N ALA A 208 8.50 -1.25 -17.56
CA ALA A 208 8.18 -0.07 -16.77
C ALA A 208 6.69 0.28 -16.91
N GLY A 209 6.11 0.89 -15.88
CA GLY A 209 4.73 1.30 -15.95
C GLY A 209 4.34 2.31 -14.88
N THR A 210 3.51 3.27 -15.25
CA THR A 210 3.07 4.35 -14.36
C THR A 210 1.61 4.19 -13.94
N SER A 211 1.30 4.43 -12.66
CA SER A 211 -0.05 4.29 -12.11
C SER A 211 -0.60 2.87 -12.35
N ALA A 212 -1.60 2.69 -13.21
CA ALA A 212 -2.08 1.37 -13.63
C ALA A 212 -0.96 0.40 -14.05
N GLY A 213 0.04 0.90 -14.79
CA GLY A 213 1.22 0.13 -15.18
C GLY A 213 2.08 -0.34 -14.00
N ALA A 214 2.07 0.35 -12.87
CA ALA A 214 2.76 -0.09 -11.65
C ALA A 214 1.96 -1.15 -10.89
N ALA A 215 0.63 -1.00 -10.84
CA ALA A 215 -0.26 -1.92 -10.11
C ALA A 215 -0.21 -3.35 -10.66
N ILE A 216 -0.02 -3.51 -11.98
CA ILE A 216 0.09 -4.83 -12.62
C ILE A 216 1.41 -5.56 -12.34
N MET A 217 2.39 -4.91 -11.70
CA MET A 217 3.72 -5.50 -11.53
C MET A 217 3.73 -6.66 -10.52
N SER A 218 2.88 -6.63 -9.50
CA SER A 218 2.71 -7.76 -8.55
C SER A 218 1.75 -8.82 -9.08
N ALA A 219 1.81 -10.02 -8.51
CA ALA A 219 0.92 -11.13 -8.92
C ALA A 219 -0.54 -10.91 -8.50
N VAL A 220 -0.77 -10.09 -7.48
CA VAL A 220 -2.09 -9.58 -7.07
C VAL A 220 -2.07 -8.06 -7.18
N MET A 221 -3.17 -7.47 -7.63
CA MET A 221 -3.37 -6.03 -7.73
C MET A 221 -4.74 -5.61 -7.20
N VAL A 222 -4.86 -4.34 -6.85
CA VAL A 222 -6.15 -3.70 -6.60
C VAL A 222 -6.77 -3.33 -7.95
N ARG A 223 -7.95 -3.82 -8.29
CA ARG A 223 -8.79 -3.30 -9.41
C ARG A 223 -9.40 -1.98 -8.95
N ASP A 224 -9.47 -0.96 -9.82
CA ASP A 224 -9.69 0.41 -9.37
C ASP A 224 -10.97 0.59 -8.52
N GLY A 225 -10.90 1.47 -7.50
CA GLY A 225 -12.08 1.96 -6.79
C GLY A 225 -12.61 1.25 -5.52
N PRO A 226 -11.82 0.65 -4.62
CA PRO A 226 -12.30 0.43 -3.26
C PRO A 226 -12.10 1.69 -2.40
N SER A 227 -13.12 2.05 -1.62
CA SER A 227 -12.93 2.91 -0.46
C SER A 227 -11.88 2.26 0.45
N ILE A 228 -10.83 3.00 0.81
CA ILE A 228 -9.78 2.49 1.71
C ILE A 228 -10.39 2.09 3.05
N ILE A 229 -11.35 2.88 3.53
CA ILE A 229 -12.11 2.56 4.73
C ILE A 229 -12.94 1.29 4.56
N ASP A 230 -13.55 1.05 3.39
CA ASP A 230 -14.26 -0.22 3.14
C ASP A 230 -13.30 -1.42 3.20
N ILE A 231 -12.10 -1.31 2.65
CA ILE A 231 -11.10 -2.39 2.76
C ILE A 231 -10.68 -2.61 4.21
N LEU A 232 -10.44 -1.55 4.98
CA LEU A 232 -10.15 -1.65 6.42
C LEU A 232 -11.33 -2.29 7.17
N LYS A 233 -12.57 -2.00 6.77
CA LYS A 233 -13.79 -2.68 7.27
C LYS A 233 -13.94 -4.13 6.77
N GLY A 234 -12.96 -4.67 6.04
CA GLY A 234 -12.98 -6.03 5.50
C GLY A 234 -13.89 -6.22 4.27
N ARG A 235 -14.31 -5.14 3.61
CA ARG A 235 -15.27 -5.15 2.50
C ARG A 235 -14.55 -5.08 1.15
N PHE A 236 -14.08 -6.22 0.67
CA PHE A 236 -13.55 -6.38 -0.68
C PHE A 236 -13.82 -7.79 -1.21
N ASN A 237 -13.89 -7.93 -2.53
CA ASN A 237 -14.10 -9.22 -3.19
C ASN A 237 -13.10 -9.42 -4.33
N ASP A 238 -12.72 -10.68 -4.54
CA ASP A 238 -11.93 -11.10 -5.70
C ASP A 238 -12.73 -10.93 -6.99
N GLY A 239 -12.04 -10.53 -8.06
CA GLY A 239 -12.63 -10.17 -9.35
C GLY A 239 -13.39 -8.84 -9.35
N LYS A 240 -13.48 -8.13 -8.21
CA LYS A 240 -14.08 -6.80 -8.10
C LYS A 240 -13.07 -5.76 -7.64
N GLN A 241 -12.68 -5.78 -6.37
CA GLN A 241 -11.73 -4.83 -5.79
C GLN A 241 -10.28 -5.34 -5.88
N VAL A 242 -10.11 -6.66 -5.94
CA VAL A 242 -8.81 -7.33 -5.94
C VAL A 242 -8.81 -8.35 -7.06
N ASP A 243 -7.71 -8.47 -7.80
CA ASP A 243 -7.55 -9.48 -8.85
C ASP A 243 -6.07 -9.77 -9.08
N ARG A 244 -5.79 -10.66 -10.04
CA ARG A 244 -4.46 -10.94 -10.52
C ARG A 244 -3.84 -9.70 -11.18
N GLY A 245 -2.57 -9.46 -10.91
CA GLY A 245 -1.71 -8.65 -11.76
C GLY A 245 -0.94 -9.53 -12.74
N LEU A 246 0.08 -8.95 -13.39
CA LEU A 246 0.92 -9.65 -14.35
C LEU A 246 2.18 -10.26 -13.73
N GLY A 247 2.55 -9.90 -12.49
CA GLY A 247 3.52 -10.68 -11.69
C GLY A 247 5.01 -10.50 -11.99
N PHE A 248 5.42 -9.41 -12.66
CA PHE A 248 6.83 -9.12 -12.96
C PHE A 248 7.74 -9.02 -11.73
N VAL A 249 7.24 -8.70 -10.54
CA VAL A 249 8.04 -8.67 -9.30
C VAL A 249 7.97 -9.97 -8.49
N GLY A 250 7.47 -11.05 -9.09
CA GLY A 250 7.33 -12.34 -8.44
C GLY A 250 6.17 -12.41 -7.44
N PRO A 251 6.05 -13.54 -6.72
CA PRO A 251 4.88 -13.82 -5.87
C PRO A 251 4.95 -13.15 -4.49
N ASN A 252 6.12 -12.67 -4.06
CA ASN A 252 6.38 -12.29 -2.67
C ASN A 252 6.31 -10.79 -2.39
N LEU A 253 6.26 -9.96 -3.45
CA LEU A 253 6.21 -8.50 -3.34
C LEU A 253 4.88 -7.96 -3.87
N PHE A 254 4.14 -7.26 -3.02
CA PHE A 254 2.90 -6.57 -3.39
C PHE A 254 3.20 -5.12 -3.78
N ILE A 255 2.70 -4.64 -4.93
CA ILE A 255 2.94 -3.27 -5.39
C ILE A 255 1.66 -2.45 -5.31
N ASP A 256 1.78 -1.22 -4.82
CA ASP A 256 0.76 -0.20 -4.96
C ASP A 256 1.37 1.16 -5.34
N GLN A 257 0.53 2.10 -5.76
CA GLN A 257 0.87 3.32 -6.49
C GLN A 257 -0.01 4.49 -6.02
N HIS A 258 0.33 5.73 -6.35
CA HIS A 258 -0.23 6.96 -5.77
C HIS A 258 -0.31 6.88 -4.24
N PHE A 259 0.73 6.30 -3.65
CA PHE A 259 0.59 5.58 -2.40
C PHE A 259 0.45 6.49 -1.18
N LEU A 260 1.42 7.38 -0.98
CA LEU A 260 1.46 8.31 0.15
C LEU A 260 0.44 9.44 -0.05
N LYS A 261 0.34 9.94 -1.29
CA LYS A 261 -0.63 10.97 -1.70
C LYS A 261 -2.08 10.62 -1.37
N ARG A 262 -2.41 9.31 -1.29
CA ARG A 262 -3.78 8.82 -1.09
C ARG A 262 -3.93 7.87 0.11
N GLY A 263 -2.95 7.83 1.03
CA GLY A 263 -3.01 6.97 2.22
C GLY A 263 -3.21 5.48 1.93
N ARG A 264 -2.72 4.97 0.79
CA ARG A 264 -3.05 3.62 0.31
C ARG A 264 -2.40 2.49 1.11
N PHE A 265 -1.54 2.80 2.09
CA PHE A 265 -1.12 1.82 3.09
C PHE A 265 -2.31 1.23 3.86
N GLY A 266 -3.37 2.02 4.09
CA GLY A 266 -4.60 1.56 4.72
C GLY A 266 -5.33 0.47 3.93
N ARG A 267 -5.17 0.41 2.60
CA ARG A 267 -5.70 -0.70 1.80
C ARG A 267 -4.67 -1.81 1.57
N MET A 268 -3.40 -1.47 1.43
CA MET A 268 -2.34 -2.44 1.19
C MET A 268 -2.21 -3.43 2.33
N ILE A 269 -2.15 -2.97 3.59
CA ILE A 269 -1.93 -3.84 4.75
C ILE A 269 -3.02 -4.94 4.87
N PRO A 270 -4.33 -4.62 4.96
CA PRO A 270 -5.37 -5.65 5.05
C PRO A 270 -5.38 -6.59 3.84
N LEU A 271 -5.10 -6.09 2.63
CA LEU A 271 -5.03 -6.93 1.43
C LEU A 271 -3.83 -7.87 1.46
N MET A 272 -2.66 -7.39 1.87
CA MET A 272 -1.48 -8.23 2.03
C MET A 272 -1.74 -9.36 3.04
N MET A 273 -2.37 -9.06 4.18
CA MET A 273 -2.75 -10.06 5.17
C MET A 273 -3.73 -11.09 4.59
N ALA A 274 -4.76 -10.63 3.90
CA ALA A 274 -5.76 -11.50 3.28
C ALA A 274 -5.21 -12.38 2.16
N LYS A 275 -4.12 -11.95 1.51
CA LYS A 275 -3.48 -12.65 0.38
C LYS A 275 -2.15 -13.33 0.73
N GLY A 276 -1.75 -13.29 2.00
CA GLY A 276 -0.53 -13.94 2.49
C GLY A 276 0.78 -13.25 2.10
N TYR A 277 0.75 -12.00 1.63
CA TYR A 277 1.96 -11.24 1.36
C TYR A 277 2.65 -10.80 2.66
N LYS A 278 3.98 -10.89 2.67
CA LYS A 278 4.81 -10.41 3.78
C LYS A 278 5.42 -9.04 3.51
N ILE A 279 5.84 -8.78 2.28
CA ILE A 279 6.45 -7.51 1.90
C ILE A 279 5.58 -6.80 0.86
N GLY A 280 5.33 -5.53 1.10
CA GLY A 280 4.65 -4.62 0.19
C GLY A 280 5.50 -3.39 -0.08
N LEU A 281 5.39 -2.83 -1.28
CA LEU A 281 6.01 -1.59 -1.69
C LEU A 281 4.96 -0.67 -2.28
N GLY A 282 4.74 0.46 -1.62
CA GLY A 282 3.91 1.54 -2.11
C GLY A 282 4.75 2.66 -2.69
N VAL A 283 4.68 2.87 -4.00
CA VAL A 283 5.45 3.91 -4.70
C VAL A 283 4.57 5.16 -4.84
N ASP A 284 5.08 6.33 -4.43
CA ASP A 284 4.31 7.57 -4.57
C ASP A 284 4.49 8.26 -5.92
N GLU A 285 3.68 9.28 -6.17
CA GLU A 285 3.68 10.02 -7.42
C GLU A 285 5.06 10.58 -7.76
N ASN A 286 5.33 10.69 -9.06
CA ASN A 286 6.59 11.22 -9.60
C ASN A 286 7.85 10.49 -9.06
N THR A 287 7.69 9.24 -8.62
CA THR A 287 8.74 8.36 -8.07
C THR A 287 8.67 7.00 -8.75
N ALA A 288 9.81 6.36 -8.93
CA ALA A 288 9.91 4.99 -9.42
C ALA A 288 10.74 4.11 -8.48
N ALA A 289 10.40 2.83 -8.44
CA ALA A 289 11.24 1.82 -7.82
C ALA A 289 11.84 0.93 -8.91
N ILE A 290 13.17 0.84 -8.97
CA ILE A 290 13.88 -0.04 -9.90
C ILE A 290 14.09 -1.37 -9.19
N ILE A 291 13.46 -2.42 -9.69
CA ILE A 291 13.47 -3.74 -9.07
C ILE A 291 14.23 -4.73 -9.96
N ARG A 292 15.24 -5.39 -9.39
CA ARG A 292 15.96 -6.49 -10.04
C ARG A 292 16.34 -7.56 -9.02
N GLY A 293 15.73 -8.74 -9.14
CA GLY A 293 15.88 -9.78 -8.12
C GLY A 293 15.32 -9.30 -6.78
N ASP A 294 16.12 -9.40 -5.73
CA ASP A 294 15.74 -8.95 -4.38
C ASP A 294 16.11 -7.49 -4.10
N GLU A 295 16.70 -6.77 -5.07
CA GLU A 295 17.14 -5.38 -4.91
C GLU A 295 16.10 -4.38 -5.42
N ILE A 296 15.86 -3.34 -4.62
CA ILE A 296 14.99 -2.21 -4.94
C ILE A 296 15.78 -0.92 -4.76
N GLU A 297 15.76 -0.04 -5.76
CA GLU A 297 16.34 1.30 -5.71
C GLU A 297 15.25 2.35 -5.96
N ILE A 298 15.14 3.35 -5.10
CA ILE A 298 14.15 4.42 -5.22
C ILE A 298 14.75 5.62 -5.94
N ILE A 299 14.05 6.14 -6.94
CA ILE A 299 14.44 7.31 -7.73
C ILE A 299 13.24 8.24 -7.95
N GLY A 300 13.48 9.53 -8.18
CA GLY A 300 12.44 10.54 -8.31
C GLY A 300 12.14 11.28 -6.99
N ASP A 301 10.92 11.80 -6.88
CA ASP A 301 10.64 12.99 -6.06
C ASP A 301 10.14 12.67 -4.63
N ARG A 302 9.08 11.86 -4.49
CA ARG A 302 8.31 11.71 -3.23
C ARG A 302 8.60 10.43 -2.44
N GLY A 303 9.35 9.50 -3.01
CA GLY A 303 9.73 8.26 -2.31
C GLY A 303 8.69 7.13 -2.34
N ALA A 304 8.94 6.15 -1.49
CA ALA A 304 8.17 4.91 -1.38
C ALA A 304 8.11 4.44 0.07
N LEU A 305 7.05 3.71 0.41
CA LEU A 305 6.90 3.04 1.69
C LEU A 305 7.03 1.53 1.50
N VAL A 306 7.94 0.93 2.26
CA VAL A 306 8.01 -0.52 2.44
C VAL A 306 7.17 -0.90 3.65
N VAL A 307 6.28 -1.88 3.47
CA VAL A 307 5.50 -2.50 4.53
C VAL A 307 5.97 -3.94 4.70
N ASP A 308 6.42 -4.29 5.90
CA ASP A 308 6.85 -5.63 6.29
C ASP A 308 5.93 -6.19 7.39
N LEU A 309 5.19 -7.24 7.03
CA LEU A 309 4.22 -7.94 7.87
C LEU A 309 4.74 -9.30 8.35
N THR A 310 6.06 -9.53 8.28
CA THR A 310 6.66 -10.82 8.66
C THR A 310 6.38 -11.15 10.13
N GLU A 311 6.60 -10.18 11.02
CA GLU A 311 6.40 -10.32 12.48
C GLU A 311 5.04 -9.78 12.96
N ALA A 312 4.22 -9.27 12.03
CA ALA A 312 2.95 -8.65 12.36
C ALA A 312 1.93 -9.68 12.86
N ARG A 313 1.12 -9.26 13.84
CA ARG A 313 0.11 -10.11 14.50
C ARG A 313 -1.27 -9.52 14.35
N THR A 314 -2.28 -10.37 14.47
CA THR A 314 -3.70 -9.98 14.54
C THR A 314 -4.36 -10.65 15.74
N ASP A 315 -5.42 -10.02 16.24
CA ASP A 315 -6.33 -10.56 17.23
C ASP A 315 -7.71 -10.80 16.59
N PRO A 316 -8.03 -12.04 16.19
CA PRO A 316 -9.34 -12.37 15.62
C PRO A 316 -10.52 -12.12 16.57
N SER A 317 -10.29 -12.05 17.89
CA SER A 317 -11.36 -11.89 18.88
C SER A 317 -12.04 -10.52 18.83
N LEU A 318 -11.38 -9.52 18.23
CA LEU A 318 -11.93 -8.17 18.07
C LEU A 318 -13.05 -8.08 17.03
N GLY A 319 -13.23 -9.11 16.18
CA GLY A 319 -14.30 -9.15 15.16
C GLY A 319 -14.20 -8.08 14.07
N ALA A 320 -13.09 -7.33 14.01
CA ALA A 320 -12.78 -6.31 13.02
C ALA A 320 -11.29 -6.36 12.68
N PHE A 321 -10.92 -5.80 11.52
CA PHE A 321 -9.52 -5.73 11.10
C PHE A 321 -8.67 -5.04 12.16
N ASN A 322 -7.52 -5.63 12.45
CA ASN A 322 -6.50 -5.08 13.31
C ASN A 322 -5.14 -5.67 12.91
N VAL A 323 -4.08 -4.95 13.21
CA VAL A 323 -2.71 -5.42 13.08
C VAL A 323 -1.85 -4.81 14.17
N GLN A 324 -0.91 -5.58 14.69
CA GLN A 324 0.11 -5.13 15.63
C GLN A 324 1.49 -5.41 15.05
N GLY A 325 2.39 -4.43 15.17
CA GLY A 325 3.80 -4.57 14.81
C GLY A 325 4.07 -4.67 13.31
N ALA A 326 3.25 -4.03 12.46
CA ALA A 326 3.60 -3.89 11.05
C ALA A 326 4.83 -2.97 10.94
N ARG A 327 5.93 -3.45 10.35
CA ARG A 327 7.17 -2.68 10.24
C ARG A 327 7.17 -1.86 8.96
N LEU A 328 7.45 -0.57 9.07
CA LEU A 328 7.41 0.42 8.00
C LEU A 328 8.79 1.03 7.80
N SER A 329 9.20 1.15 6.54
CA SER A 329 10.36 1.96 6.17
C SER A 329 9.98 2.93 5.05
N TYR A 330 10.35 4.19 5.19
CA TYR A 330 10.16 5.24 4.21
C TYR A 330 11.49 5.55 3.52
N LEU A 331 11.50 5.42 2.20
CA LEU A 331 12.69 5.54 1.37
C LEU A 331 12.45 6.63 0.33
N GLU A 332 13.42 7.52 0.17
CA GLU A 332 13.40 8.56 -0.87
C GLU A 332 14.52 8.34 -1.88
N HIS A 333 14.75 9.33 -2.74
CA HIS A 333 15.76 9.32 -3.79
C HIS A 333 17.10 8.71 -3.34
N GLY A 334 17.57 7.73 -4.13
CA GLY A 334 18.85 7.05 -3.98
C GLY A 334 18.87 5.93 -2.94
N ASP A 335 17.82 5.76 -2.14
CA ASP A 335 17.77 4.71 -1.11
C ASP A 335 17.52 3.34 -1.73
N ARG A 336 17.99 2.31 -1.04
CA ARG A 336 17.81 0.92 -1.46
C ARG A 336 17.13 0.08 -0.39
N TYR A 337 16.40 -0.93 -0.84
CA TYR A 337 15.84 -1.97 0.01
C TYR A 337 16.13 -3.35 -0.56
N HIS A 338 16.66 -4.24 0.27
CA HIS A 338 16.85 -5.64 -0.11
C HIS A 338 15.71 -6.49 0.48
N VAL A 339 14.89 -7.08 -0.38
CA VAL A 339 13.64 -7.77 -0.02
C VAL A 339 13.87 -8.96 0.91
N ARG A 340 14.77 -9.87 0.53
CA ARG A 340 15.09 -11.07 1.34
C ARG A 340 15.78 -10.74 2.65
N ALA A 341 16.77 -9.84 2.63
CA ALA A 341 17.47 -9.40 3.83
C ALA A 341 16.59 -8.52 4.74
N ARG A 342 15.50 -7.97 4.18
CA ARG A 342 14.58 -7.03 4.83
C ARG A 342 15.32 -5.83 5.45
N ALA A 343 16.22 -5.25 4.66
CA ALA A 343 17.17 -4.23 5.08
C ALA A 343 17.13 -3.01 4.17
N THR A 344 17.12 -1.84 4.79
CA THR A 344 17.19 -0.53 4.14
C THR A 344 18.64 -0.04 4.11
N THR A 345 19.06 0.52 2.98
CA THR A 345 20.36 1.18 2.82
C THR A 345 20.12 2.62 2.36
N PRO A 346 20.42 3.63 3.19
CA PRO A 346 20.30 5.03 2.80
C PRO A 346 21.25 5.39 1.65
N SER A 347 20.89 6.40 0.87
CA SER A 347 21.77 6.95 -0.16
C SER A 347 23.05 7.56 0.45
N ALA A 348 24.11 7.67 -0.36
CA ALA A 348 25.39 8.21 0.11
C ALA A 348 25.29 9.64 0.68
N PRO A 349 24.50 10.57 0.10
CA PRO A 349 24.24 11.88 0.71
C PRO A 349 23.58 11.80 2.08
N LYS A 350 22.61 10.89 2.28
CA LYS A 350 21.93 10.71 3.57
C LYS A 350 22.84 10.09 4.63
N LEU A 351 23.74 9.18 4.23
CA LEU A 351 24.76 8.62 5.14
C LEU A 351 25.78 9.66 5.63
N ARG A 352 26.01 10.74 4.87
CA ARG A 352 26.86 11.87 5.29
C ARG A 352 26.11 12.95 6.06
N GLY A 353 24.78 12.92 5.99
CA GLY A 353 23.90 13.86 6.66
C GLY A 353 23.71 13.54 8.15
N GLU A 354 22.56 13.92 8.68
CA GLU A 354 22.24 13.71 10.09
C GLU A 354 21.69 12.30 10.33
N LEU A 355 22.15 11.66 11.41
CA LEU A 355 21.67 10.36 11.88
C LEU A 355 20.65 10.57 13.01
N HIS A 356 19.45 10.04 12.81
CA HIS A 356 18.36 10.03 13.78
C HIS A 356 18.28 8.67 14.47
N ASP A 357 19.00 8.52 15.58
CA ASP A 357 19.03 7.31 16.40
C ASP A 357 18.59 7.64 17.82
N ALA A 358 17.34 7.33 18.17
CA ALA A 358 16.78 7.67 19.47
C ALA A 358 17.46 6.97 20.66
N GLU A 359 18.22 5.90 20.42
CA GLU A 359 18.98 5.19 21.44
C GLU A 359 20.40 5.77 21.62
N SER A 360 20.85 6.63 20.70
CA SER A 360 22.13 7.30 20.80
C SER A 360 22.12 8.40 21.87
N PRO A 361 23.11 8.43 22.79
CA PRO A 361 23.28 9.55 23.73
C PRO A 361 23.53 10.90 23.05
N SER A 362 23.91 10.90 21.77
CA SER A 362 24.17 12.11 20.99
C SER A 362 22.95 12.60 20.22
N PHE A 363 21.82 11.90 20.30
CA PHE A 363 20.59 12.27 19.60
C PHE A 363 20.01 13.58 20.15
N LYS A 364 19.76 14.52 19.24
CA LYS A 364 19.22 15.85 19.55
C LYS A 364 17.98 16.08 18.70
N PRO A 365 16.81 15.58 19.12
CA PRO A 365 15.60 15.68 18.32
C PRO A 365 15.17 17.12 18.13
N TYR A 366 14.77 17.48 16.93
CA TYR A 366 14.18 18.78 16.63
C TYR A 366 12.75 18.90 17.18
N TYR A 367 11.95 17.83 17.09
CA TYR A 367 10.53 17.86 17.45
C TYR A 367 10.26 17.38 18.88
N THR A 368 9.53 18.18 19.66
CA THR A 368 9.15 17.82 21.05
C THR A 368 7.65 17.76 21.31
N ASP A 369 6.82 18.19 20.38
CA ASP A 369 5.38 18.31 20.61
C ASP A 369 4.64 16.98 20.45
N ASP A 370 3.51 16.86 21.16
CA ASP A 370 2.56 15.77 20.94
C ASP A 370 1.71 16.07 19.71
N VAL A 371 1.65 15.11 18.77
CA VAL A 371 0.88 15.23 17.54
C VAL A 371 -0.18 14.13 17.48
N PHE A 372 -1.37 14.50 16.99
CA PHE A 372 -2.43 13.55 16.69
C PHE A 372 -3.00 13.87 15.30
N HIS A 373 -3.02 12.88 14.41
CA HIS A 373 -3.55 13.04 13.06
C HIS A 373 -5.03 12.67 13.01
N LEU A 374 -5.90 13.62 12.65
CA LEU A 374 -7.34 13.33 12.49
C LEU A 374 -7.65 12.45 11.28
N ASP A 375 -6.79 12.50 10.26
CA ASP A 375 -6.83 11.64 9.09
C ASP A 375 -5.43 11.09 8.78
N MET A 376 -5.12 9.91 9.32
CA MET A 376 -3.88 9.20 9.09
C MET A 376 -3.76 8.68 7.64
N LEU A 377 -4.88 8.57 6.91
CA LEU A 377 -4.91 8.22 5.48
C LEU A 377 -4.86 9.44 4.56
N GLY A 378 -4.70 10.63 5.13
CA GLY A 378 -4.60 11.88 4.39
C GLY A 378 -3.35 11.96 3.52
N ASP A 379 -3.30 13.01 2.69
CA ASP A 379 -2.22 13.29 1.76
C ASP A 379 -0.86 13.33 2.46
N SER A 380 -0.04 12.32 2.19
CA SER A 380 1.33 12.20 2.70
C SER A 380 1.42 12.24 4.24
N THR A 381 0.29 12.03 4.94
CA THR A 381 0.24 12.11 6.41
C THR A 381 1.20 11.12 7.05
N ILE A 382 1.24 9.89 6.55
CA ILE A 382 2.08 8.83 7.12
C ILE A 382 3.58 9.10 6.95
N SER A 383 4.03 9.55 5.77
CA SER A 383 5.47 9.85 5.56
C SER A 383 5.91 11.07 6.36
N ASN A 384 5.05 12.09 6.47
CA ASN A 384 5.28 13.24 7.34
C ASN A 384 5.34 12.82 8.82
N ALA A 385 4.43 11.93 9.25
CA ALA A 385 4.42 11.39 10.61
C ALA A 385 5.69 10.56 10.89
N MET A 386 6.16 9.76 9.93
CA MET A 386 7.40 8.98 10.06
C MET A 386 8.64 9.86 10.17
N SER A 387 8.80 10.82 9.27
CA SER A 387 9.95 11.74 9.25
C SER A 387 9.98 12.63 10.49
N ARG A 388 8.82 13.16 10.89
CA ARG A 388 8.71 13.92 12.14
C ARG A 388 8.95 13.05 13.38
N LEU A 389 8.41 11.83 13.41
CA LEU A 389 8.58 10.96 14.57
C LEU A 389 10.04 10.57 14.75
N ILE A 390 10.76 10.18 13.70
CA ILE A 390 12.15 9.71 13.84
C ILE A 390 13.06 10.78 14.46
N ASP A 391 12.85 12.05 14.09
CA ASP A 391 13.51 13.25 14.64
C ASP A 391 12.74 13.88 15.83
N SER A 392 12.06 13.06 16.63
CA SER A 392 11.33 13.52 17.81
C SER A 392 11.81 12.91 19.12
N SER A 393 11.66 13.65 20.22
CA SER A 393 11.77 13.10 21.58
C SER A 393 10.60 12.18 21.94
N ARG A 394 9.52 12.19 21.15
CA ARG A 394 8.37 11.29 21.33
C ARG A 394 8.69 9.90 20.80
N LYS A 395 8.13 8.89 21.48
CA LYS A 395 8.27 7.47 21.10
C LYS A 395 7.18 7.00 20.14
N GLU A 396 6.08 7.73 20.07
CA GLU A 396 4.94 7.38 19.23
C GLU A 396 4.16 8.63 18.78
N VAL A 397 3.42 8.46 17.70
CA VAL A 397 2.39 9.37 17.21
C VAL A 397 1.14 8.57 16.89
N LYS A 398 -0.03 9.17 17.11
CA LYS A 398 -1.31 8.52 16.85
C LYS A 398 -2.08 9.25 15.75
N GLY A 399 -2.98 8.53 15.11
CA GLY A 399 -3.99 9.14 14.27
C GLY A 399 -5.20 8.25 14.06
N LEU A 400 -6.25 8.84 13.52
CA LEU A 400 -7.49 8.15 13.21
C LEU A 400 -7.68 8.05 11.71
N ALA A 401 -8.44 7.05 11.29
CA ALA A 401 -9.12 7.09 10.01
C ALA A 401 -10.49 6.42 10.12
N PHE A 402 -11.49 7.03 9.49
CA PHE A 402 -12.87 6.59 9.58
C PHE A 402 -13.69 7.17 8.44
N ASP A 403 -14.89 6.63 8.27
CA ASP A 403 -15.86 7.19 7.33
C ASP A 403 -16.56 8.39 7.99
N VAL A 404 -16.24 9.60 7.54
CA VAL A 404 -16.81 10.84 8.10
C VAL A 404 -18.32 10.96 7.79
N LEU A 405 -18.76 10.36 6.68
CA LEU A 405 -20.14 10.42 6.18
C LEU A 405 -20.61 9.01 5.82
N PRO A 406 -20.80 8.13 6.82
CA PRO A 406 -21.19 6.76 6.56
C PRO A 406 -22.55 6.71 5.86
N ARG A 407 -22.72 5.71 4.98
CA ARG A 407 -24.00 5.48 4.30
C ARG A 407 -25.12 5.28 5.31
N ALA A 408 -26.32 5.73 4.96
CA ALA A 408 -27.51 5.48 5.78
C ALA A 408 -27.64 3.97 6.05
N ASN A 409 -27.83 3.61 7.33
CA ASN A 409 -27.94 2.23 7.81
C ASN A 409 -26.70 1.35 7.60
N ASP A 410 -25.49 1.92 7.44
CA ASP A 410 -24.26 1.13 7.47
C ASP A 410 -24.09 0.47 8.86
N PRO A 411 -24.11 -0.88 8.98
CA PRO A 411 -23.93 -1.55 10.28
C PRO A 411 -22.54 -1.33 10.89
N LEU A 412 -21.57 -0.84 10.09
CA LEU A 412 -20.22 -0.47 10.53
C LEU A 412 -20.02 1.06 10.50
N ALA A 413 -21.09 1.85 10.61
CA ALA A 413 -21.01 3.32 10.63
C ALA A 413 -20.12 3.85 11.77
N GLU A 414 -20.19 3.22 12.95
CA GLU A 414 -19.39 3.62 14.11
C GLU A 414 -17.95 3.09 14.08
N LEU A 415 -17.59 2.22 13.12
CA LEU A 415 -16.28 1.61 13.07
C LEU A 415 -15.25 2.56 12.42
N GLY A 416 -14.28 2.99 13.24
CA GLY A 416 -13.07 3.67 12.81
C GLY A 416 -11.82 2.86 13.17
N PHE A 417 -10.66 3.41 12.85
CA PHE A 417 -9.37 2.78 13.13
C PHE A 417 -8.41 3.79 13.77
N LEU A 418 -7.80 3.40 14.88
CA LEU A 418 -6.71 4.10 15.51
C LEU A 418 -5.39 3.51 15.01
N PHE A 419 -4.55 4.38 14.49
CA PHE A 419 -3.20 4.11 14.03
C PHE A 419 -2.23 4.59 15.10
N ARG A 420 -1.34 3.71 15.56
CA ARG A 420 -0.24 4.04 16.46
C ARG A 420 1.05 3.73 15.74
N LEU A 421 1.76 4.78 15.36
CA LEU A 421 3.10 4.69 14.77
C LEU A 421 4.13 4.93 15.88
N TYR A 422 5.13 4.07 16.02
CA TYR A 422 6.09 4.14 17.12
C TYR A 422 7.49 3.68 16.75
N LYS A 423 8.46 4.12 17.55
CA LYS A 423 9.86 3.69 17.47
C LYS A 423 10.09 2.40 18.25
N SER A 424 11.05 1.63 17.79
CA SER A 424 11.66 0.49 18.47
C SER A 424 13.18 0.72 18.53
N SER A 425 13.91 -0.20 19.17
CA SER A 425 15.37 -0.11 19.30
C SER A 425 16.13 -0.22 17.97
N ASP A 426 15.48 -0.69 16.91
CA ASP A 426 16.04 -0.82 15.56
C ASP A 426 15.53 0.27 14.59
N SER A 427 14.78 1.26 15.11
CA SER A 427 14.34 2.42 14.34
C SER A 427 15.49 3.40 14.12
N LEU A 428 15.80 3.69 12.86
CA LEU A 428 16.87 4.62 12.49
C LEU A 428 16.37 5.56 11.40
N GLY A 429 16.86 6.80 11.40
CA GLY A 429 16.61 7.75 10.33
C GLY A 429 17.89 8.42 9.85
N TRP A 430 17.86 8.93 8.63
CA TRP A 430 18.90 9.76 8.05
C TRP A 430 18.26 10.93 7.33
N SER A 431 18.79 12.14 7.48
CA SER A 431 18.34 13.30 6.72
C SER A 431 19.49 14.03 6.02
N THR A 432 19.18 14.69 4.91
CA THR A 432 20.11 15.57 4.20
C THR A 432 19.36 16.71 3.52
N GLU A 433 19.99 17.87 3.41
CA GLU A 433 19.51 19.01 2.61
C GLU A 433 20.27 19.16 1.29
N GLU A 434 21.22 18.26 0.98
CA GLU A 434 22.09 18.33 -0.20
C GLU A 434 21.32 18.42 -1.54
N PHE A 435 20.05 18.01 -1.57
CA PHE A 435 19.19 18.02 -2.76
C PHE A 435 18.34 19.31 -2.91
N GLY A 436 18.61 20.36 -2.13
CA GLY A 436 17.87 21.62 -2.19
C GLY A 436 16.57 21.63 -1.38
N GLY A 437 16.41 20.64 -0.51
CA GLY A 437 15.31 20.48 0.44
C GLY A 437 15.62 19.29 1.35
N GLU A 438 14.97 19.22 2.51
CA GLU A 438 15.16 18.13 3.45
C GLU A 438 14.61 16.83 2.86
N GLN A 439 15.47 15.82 2.80
CA GLN A 439 15.13 14.47 2.37
C GLN A 439 15.45 13.47 3.47
N PHE A 440 14.67 12.39 3.55
CA PHE A 440 14.77 11.38 4.59
C PHE A 440 14.97 9.97 4.06
N THR A 441 15.63 9.16 4.89
CA THR A 441 15.41 7.71 4.97
C THR A 441 14.91 7.44 6.37
N VAL A 442 13.81 6.70 6.53
CA VAL A 442 13.34 6.22 7.84
C VAL A 442 13.24 4.71 7.78
N ALA A 443 14.05 4.02 8.58
CA ALA A 443 14.06 2.57 8.69
C ALA A 443 13.34 2.13 9.96
N ASN A 444 12.51 1.09 9.82
CA ASN A 444 11.94 0.31 10.92
C ASN A 444 11.14 1.10 11.96
N LEU A 445 10.17 1.92 11.54
CA LEU A 445 9.09 2.32 12.45
C LEU A 445 8.02 1.23 12.49
N TYR A 446 7.21 1.20 13.54
CA TYR A 446 6.22 0.16 13.74
C TYR A 446 4.83 0.77 13.80
N LEU A 447 3.87 0.09 13.18
CA LEU A 447 2.48 0.51 13.08
C LEU A 447 1.56 -0.54 13.68
N ASP A 448 0.74 -0.11 14.64
CA ASP A 448 -0.45 -0.83 15.06
C ASP A 448 -1.68 -0.14 14.47
N ILE A 449 -2.65 -0.94 14.01
CA ILE A 449 -3.98 -0.49 13.59
C ILE A 449 -5.00 -1.23 14.45
N SER A 450 -5.77 -0.50 15.24
CA SER A 450 -6.79 -1.06 16.13
C SER A 450 -8.18 -0.51 15.80
N PRO A 451 -9.23 -1.35 15.80
CA PRO A 451 -10.59 -0.87 15.61
C PRO A 451 -11.01 -0.01 16.80
N VAL A 452 -11.71 1.09 16.53
CA VAL A 452 -12.30 1.98 17.54
C VAL A 452 -13.75 2.25 17.21
N ARG A 453 -14.54 2.59 18.24
CA ARG A 453 -15.92 3.02 18.09
C ARG A 453 -15.99 4.54 18.13
N LEU A 454 -16.53 5.15 17.08
CA LEU A 454 -16.72 6.58 17.00
C LEU A 454 -18.09 7.01 17.55
N PRO A 455 -18.18 8.18 18.18
CA PRO A 455 -19.46 8.75 18.54
C PRO A 455 -20.24 9.12 17.27
N MET A 456 -21.55 8.86 17.27
CA MET A 456 -22.45 9.22 16.18
C MET A 456 -23.61 10.08 16.74
N PRO A 457 -23.80 11.33 16.27
CA PRO A 457 -23.00 12.04 15.27
C PRO A 457 -21.60 12.41 15.81
N LEU A 458 -20.61 12.53 14.92
CA LEU A 458 -19.24 12.85 15.31
C LEU A 458 -19.11 14.24 15.97
N TYR A 459 -19.93 15.19 15.54
CA TYR A 459 -20.00 16.53 16.11
C TYR A 459 -21.46 16.98 16.24
N GLY A 460 -21.68 17.90 17.18
CA GLY A 460 -22.98 18.52 17.44
C GLY A 460 -22.82 20.01 17.73
N SER A 461 -23.93 20.71 17.94
CA SER A 461 -23.89 22.11 18.34
C SER A 461 -23.25 22.27 19.72
N TRP A 462 -22.47 23.34 19.88
CA TRP A 462 -21.89 23.70 21.17
C TRP A 462 -23.00 24.18 22.11
N ALA A 463 -23.39 23.32 23.06
CA ALA A 463 -24.28 23.71 24.16
C ALA A 463 -23.46 24.43 25.24
N ALA A 464 -24.04 25.47 25.85
CA ALA A 464 -23.41 26.16 26.97
C ALA A 464 -23.06 25.16 28.09
N PRO A 465 -21.92 25.34 28.80
CA PRO A 465 -21.50 24.41 29.84
C PRO A 465 -22.61 24.17 30.85
N ARG A 466 -22.90 22.90 31.17
CA ARG A 466 -23.74 22.60 32.35
C ARG A 466 -23.01 23.18 33.56
N GLN A 467 -23.67 24.06 34.32
CA GLN A 467 -23.18 24.48 35.62
C GLN A 467 -22.82 23.21 36.42
N PRO A 468 -21.63 23.15 37.05
CA PRO A 468 -21.34 22.07 37.97
C PRO A 468 -22.47 22.03 39.00
N ALA A 469 -23.09 20.86 39.18
CA ALA A 469 -24.12 20.70 40.19
C ALA A 469 -23.56 21.21 41.52
N ALA A 470 -24.20 22.24 42.10
CA ALA A 470 -23.85 22.74 43.40
C ALA A 470 -23.82 21.53 44.34
N SER A 471 -22.64 21.24 44.91
CA SER A 471 -22.47 20.22 45.92
C SER A 471 -23.52 20.46 47.00
N ALA A 472 -24.41 19.49 47.20
CA ALA A 472 -25.36 19.52 48.30
C ALA A 472 -24.56 19.74 49.59
N SER A 473 -24.70 20.92 50.19
CA SER A 473 -24.17 21.21 51.51
C SER A 473 -24.87 20.31 52.51
N GLU A 474 -24.11 19.44 53.18
CA GLU A 474 -24.56 18.74 54.38
C GLU A 474 -25.02 19.77 55.45
N PRO A 475 -26.14 19.54 56.14
CA PRO A 475 -26.50 20.39 57.26
C PRO A 475 -25.55 20.13 58.44
N ALA A 476 -24.94 21.21 58.92
CA ALA A 476 -24.04 21.22 60.07
C ALA A 476 -24.69 20.64 61.33
N ALA A 477 -23.95 19.74 61.99
CA ALA A 477 -24.27 19.22 63.31
C ALA A 477 -24.25 20.34 64.37
N SER A 478 -25.34 20.48 65.11
CA SER A 478 -25.43 21.31 66.31
C SER A 478 -24.78 20.58 67.49
N ALA A 479 -23.56 20.98 67.84
CA ALA A 479 -22.94 20.66 69.12
C ALA A 479 -22.67 21.96 69.87
N GLY A 480 -23.49 22.25 70.88
CA GLY A 480 -23.29 23.33 71.84
C GLY A 480 -23.72 22.86 73.22
N GLY A 481 -22.76 22.40 74.02
CA GLY A 481 -22.95 22.05 75.42
C GLY A 481 -22.41 23.11 76.39
N THR A 482 -22.68 22.85 77.67
CA THR A 482 -22.24 23.54 78.92
C THR A 482 -23.10 24.75 79.35
N GLY A 483 -23.52 24.92 80.62
CA GLY A 483 -23.37 24.13 81.85
C GLY A 483 -23.85 24.94 83.08
N ALA A 484 -24.39 24.23 84.08
CA ALA A 484 -24.44 24.48 85.54
C ALA A 484 -25.00 25.79 86.16
N SER A 485 -25.99 25.65 87.07
CA SER A 485 -25.88 26.01 88.51
C SER A 485 -27.21 25.81 89.29
N ALA A 486 -27.15 25.13 90.44
CA ALA A 486 -28.18 25.06 91.51
C ALA A 486 -27.92 26.18 92.57
N PRO A 487 -28.57 26.28 93.76
CA PRO A 487 -29.83 25.74 94.33
C PRO A 487 -30.63 26.92 94.99
N PRO A 488 -31.31 26.91 96.18
CA PRO A 488 -31.54 25.90 97.24
C PRO A 488 -32.80 25.04 97.07
#